data_AF-A0A3D5SUF3-F1
#
_entry.id   AF-A0A3D5SUF3-F1
#
_cell.length_a   1.000
_cell.length_b   1.000
_cell.length_c   1.000
_cell.angle_alpha   90.00
_cell.angle_beta   90.00
_cell.angle_gamma   90.00
#
_symmetry.space_group_name_H-M   'P 1'
#
loop_
_entity.id
_entity.type
_entity.pdbx_description
1 polymer ?
#
loop_
_entity_poly.entity_id
_entity_poly.type
_entity_poly.pdbx_seq_one_letter_code
_entity_poly.pdbx_strand_id
1 'polypeptide(L)' 'GSPGGITGLTSEDGRFTIVMPHPERVFRTVQMSWHPPEWGEDSPWLRMFRNARHWLG' A
#
# COMPACT_ATOMS: atom_id res chain seq x y z
N GLY A 1 12.12 -17.71 0.05
CA GLY A 1 10.95 -16.87 0.33
C GLY A 1 10.87 -16.63 1.82
N SER A 2 10.41 -15.46 2.25
CA SER A 2 10.18 -15.19 3.67
C SER A 2 9.25 -16.26 4.27
N PRO A 3 9.55 -16.83 5.44
CA PRO A 3 8.65 -17.77 6.11
C PRO A 3 7.23 -17.21 6.23
N GLY A 4 6.23 -18.02 5.90
CA GLY A 4 4.81 -17.60 5.92
C GLY A 4 4.45 -16.49 4.92
N GLY A 5 5.33 -16.12 3.98
CA GLY A 5 5.09 -15.01 3.04
C GLY A 5 5.16 -13.62 3.69
N ILE A 6 5.77 -13.50 4.87
CA ILE A 6 5.87 -12.21 5.58
C ILE A 6 6.64 -11.19 4.72
N THR A 7 6.00 -10.06 4.45
CA THR A 7 6.54 -9.00 3.58
C THR A 7 6.26 -7.58 4.09
N GLY A 8 5.65 -7.48 5.28
CA GLY A 8 5.43 -6.23 5.99
C GLY A 8 5.30 -6.46 7.50
N LEU A 9 5.77 -5.50 8.29
CA LEU A 9 5.75 -5.50 9.75
C LEU A 9 5.36 -4.12 10.26
N THR A 10 4.76 -4.05 11.45
CA THR A 10 4.40 -2.79 12.09
C THR A 10 4.81 -2.79 13.57
N SER A 11 5.06 -1.61 14.14
CA SER A 11 5.28 -1.45 15.60
C SER A 11 4.01 -1.83 16.38
N GLU A 12 4.17 -2.15 17.68
CA GLU A 12 3.04 -2.53 18.56
C GLU A 12 1.96 -1.45 18.63
N ASP A 13 2.36 -0.19 18.57
CA ASP A 13 1.45 0.97 18.57
C ASP A 13 0.97 1.38 17.16
N GLY A 14 1.38 0.66 16.12
CA GLY A 14 0.95 0.86 14.73
C GLY A 14 1.49 2.13 14.05
N ARG A 15 2.34 2.93 14.70
CA ARG A 15 2.83 4.21 14.14
C ARG A 15 3.89 4.05 13.04
N PHE A 16 4.60 2.92 13.02
CA PHE A 16 5.62 2.64 12.02
C PHE A 16 5.33 1.31 11.34
N THR A 17 5.15 1.34 10.02
CA THR A 17 4.97 0.15 9.19
C THR A 17 6.06 0.12 8.12
N ILE A 18 6.75 -1.01 7.99
CA ILE A 18 7.73 -1.28 6.92
C ILE A 18 7.21 -2.39 6.02
N VAL A 19 7.44 -2.26 4.72
CA VAL A 19 7.00 -3.22 3.70
C VAL A 19 8.11 -3.38 2.65
N MET A 20 8.29 -4.60 2.14
CA MET A 20 9.16 -4.86 0.99
C MET A 20 8.49 -4.56 -0.37
N PRO A 21 7.16 -4.73 -0.55
CA PRO A 21 6.47 -4.23 -1.73
C PRO A 21 6.57 -2.70 -1.86
N HIS A 22 6.41 -2.20 -3.09
CA HIS A 22 6.54 -0.78 -3.42
C HIS A 22 5.16 -0.14 -3.73
N PRO A 23 4.30 0.14 -2.71
CA PRO A 23 2.99 0.73 -2.92
C PRO A 23 3.05 2.09 -3.64
N GLU A 24 4.15 2.82 -3.49
CA GLU A 24 4.41 4.11 -4.12
C GLU A 24 4.69 4.01 -5.63
N ARG A 25 5.03 2.83 -6.15
CA ARG A 25 5.20 2.63 -7.60
C ARG A 25 3.89 2.31 -8.30
N VAL A 26 2.86 1.94 -7.54
CA VAL A 26 1.61 1.41 -8.07
C VAL A 26 0.40 2.05 -7.41
N PHE A 27 0.50 3.29 -6.93
CA PHE A 27 -0.62 4.01 -6.31
C PHE A 27 -1.66 4.48 -7.34
N ARG A 28 -1.27 4.63 -8.61
CA ARG A 28 -2.19 4.87 -9.73
C ARG A 28 -2.53 3.56 -10.40
N THR A 29 -3.79 3.37 -10.77
CA THR A 29 -4.27 2.16 -11.46
C THR A 29 -3.48 1.87 -12.73
N VAL A 30 -3.18 2.91 -13.53
CA VAL A 30 -2.41 2.80 -14.78
C VAL A 30 -0.98 2.26 -14.61
N GLN A 31 -0.42 2.28 -13.39
CA GLN A 31 0.91 1.77 -13.09
C GLN A 31 0.91 0.26 -12.75
N MET A 32 -0.26 -0.34 -12.56
CA MET A 32 -0.40 -1.77 -12.28
C MET A 32 -0.21 -2.57 -13.57
N SER A 33 0.61 -3.62 -13.55
CA SER A 33 0.82 -4.49 -14.72
C SER A 33 -0.47 -5.19 -15.18
N TRP A 34 -1.39 -5.42 -14.24
CA TRP A 34 -2.75 -5.88 -14.46
C TRP A 34 -3.65 -5.22 -13.42
N HIS A 35 -4.84 -4.80 -13.84
CA HIS A 35 -5.89 -4.32 -12.95
C HIS A 35 -7.28 -4.61 -13.56
N PRO A 36 -8.34 -4.68 -12.75
CA PRO A 36 -9.71 -4.73 -13.25
C PRO A 36 -10.06 -3.50 -14.10
N PRO A 37 -10.79 -3.66 -15.22
CA PRO A 37 -11.12 -2.55 -16.12
C PRO A 37 -12.04 -1.50 -15.51
N GLU A 38 -12.79 -1.84 -14.46
CA GLU A 38 -13.71 -0.94 -13.76
C GLU A 38 -13.03 0.02 -12.78
N TRP A 39 -11.72 -0.12 -12.54
CA TRP A 39 -11.00 0.78 -11.65
C TRP A 39 -10.84 2.17 -12.25
N GLY A 40 -11.00 3.19 -11.40
CA GLY A 40 -10.67 4.57 -11.73
C GLY A 40 -9.18 4.86 -11.62
N GLU A 41 -8.83 6.12 -11.41
CA GLU A 41 -7.44 6.61 -11.33
C GLU A 41 -6.62 5.98 -10.20
N ASP A 42 -7.25 5.80 -9.03
CA ASP A 42 -6.58 5.38 -7.81
C ASP A 42 -6.55 3.86 -7.68
N SER A 43 -5.36 3.30 -7.42
CA SER A 43 -5.25 1.90 -7.01
C SER A 43 -5.53 1.76 -5.50
N PRO A 44 -5.75 0.53 -5.01
CA PRO A 44 -5.90 0.27 -3.57
C PRO A 44 -4.73 0.78 -2.72
N TRP A 45 -3.51 0.81 -3.29
CA TRP A 45 -2.30 1.22 -2.56
C TRP A 45 -2.30 2.69 -2.17
N LEU A 46 -3.03 3.55 -2.88
CA LEU A 46 -3.15 4.96 -2.50
C LEU A 46 -3.77 5.13 -1.09
N ARG A 47 -4.57 4.16 -0.64
CA ARG A 47 -5.19 4.20 0.69
C ARG A 47 -4.17 4.24 1.82
N MET A 48 -2.99 3.63 1.67
CA MET A 48 -1.92 3.69 2.68
C MET A 48 -1.51 5.14 2.97
N PHE A 49 -1.29 5.93 1.92
CA PHE A 49 -0.89 7.33 2.04
C PHE A 49 -2.03 8.22 2.55
N ARG A 50 -3.27 7.95 2.12
CA ARG A 50 -4.47 8.64 2.62
C ARG A 50 -4.70 8.39 4.11
N ASN A 51 -4.47 7.17 4.59
CA ASN A 51 -4.56 6.85 6.02
C ASN A 51 -3.52 7.63 6.83
N ALA A 52 -2.27 7.71 6.34
CA ALA A 52 -1.22 8.49 6.99
C ALA A 52 -1.60 9.99 7.09
N ARG A 53 -2.12 10.58 6.00
CA ARG A 53 -2.61 11.96 6.02
C ARG A 53 -3.79 12.12 6.99
N HIS A 54 -4.77 11.24 6.95
CA HIS A 54 -5.94 11.31 7.83
C HIS A 54 -5.55 11.23 9.32
N TRP A 55 -4.56 10.42 9.66
CA TRP A 55 -4.08 10.28 11.05
C TRP A 55 -3.54 11.59 11.64
N LEU A 56 -3.02 12.50 10.80
CA LEU A 56 -2.49 13.80 11.25
C LEU A 56 -3.56 14.85 11.55
N GLY A 57 -4.83 14.63 11.18
CA GLY A 57 -5.93 15.62 11.27
C GLY A 57 -5.97 16.63 10.13
#